data_AF-A0A1V3NDC5-F1
#
_entry.id   AF-A0A1V3NDC5-F1
#
_cell.length_a   1.000
_cell.length_b   1.000
_cell.length_c   1.000
_cell.angle_alpha   90.00
_cell.angle_beta   90.00
_cell.angle_gamma   90.00
#
_symmetry.space_group_name_H-M   'P 1'
#
loop_
_entity.id
_entity.type
_entity.pdbx_description
1 polymer ?
#
loop_
_entity_poly.entity_id
_entity_poly.type
_entity_poly.pdbx_seq_one_letter_code
_entity_poly.pdbx_strand_id
1 'polypeptide(L)'
;MHPAFSVIFLTTLIGAGQGLFIALAIVEFYAALRLLPEHASHYYAAGSAISLALLALGLFASFFHLGHPERAWRAAAMWRTSWLSREVIVLPVMMGIAFLYGVVHLIGINPVLFSLPGNVAVPLTLLLGIIGALVAVVLYVTTAMIYACLRFLQEWHSPLTVANYTLLGLASGFTLAAAQAAFMAVELVHFLAVGAVIFTVLGFLSRTASLIRNARLKAKSTLQTATGIKHPTIVQKSQGFMGGSFNTREFFHGMSEMFVRSVKWIFLVGVFLIPTVLLLTAIFMRGDVSTVLASAFVIQYLGLVAERWFFFAQARHPQNLYYQSVA
;
A
#
# COMPACT_ATOMS: atom_id res chain seq x y z
N MET A 1 -0.71 5.63 -18.13
CA MET A 1 0.54 6.36 -17.81
C MET A 1 1.69 5.38 -17.62
N HIS A 2 2.95 5.80 -17.73
CA HIS A 2 4.13 4.96 -17.48
C HIS A 2 4.18 4.51 -16.00
N PRO A 3 4.18 3.20 -15.69
CA PRO A 3 4.27 2.72 -14.32
C PRO A 3 5.73 2.69 -13.82
N ALA A 4 6.12 3.69 -13.04
CA ALA A 4 7.46 3.72 -12.44
C ALA A 4 7.63 2.66 -11.35
N PHE A 5 8.52 1.69 -11.56
CA PHE A 5 8.78 0.61 -10.61
C PHE A 5 9.23 1.09 -9.23
N SER A 6 10.00 2.18 -9.15
CA SER A 6 10.38 2.82 -7.89
C SER A 6 9.18 3.20 -7.03
N VAL A 7 8.12 3.74 -7.64
CA VAL A 7 6.88 4.14 -6.95
C VAL A 7 6.01 2.90 -6.62
N ILE A 8 6.02 1.89 -7.49
CA ILE A 8 5.33 0.62 -7.24
C ILE A 8 5.93 -0.09 -6.02
N PHE A 9 7.26 -0.22 -5.96
CA PHE A 9 7.96 -0.81 -4.83
C PHE A 9 7.80 0.03 -3.56
N LEU A 10 7.93 1.36 -3.65
CA LEU A 10 7.68 2.28 -2.55
C LEU A 10 6.32 1.99 -1.88
N THR A 11 5.24 2.02 -2.67
CA THR A 11 3.88 1.93 -2.14
C THR A 11 3.50 0.54 -1.66
N THR A 12 3.99 -0.53 -2.32
CA THR A 12 3.72 -1.92 -1.91
C THR A 12 4.50 -2.32 -0.67
N LEU A 13 5.79 -1.96 -0.58
CA LEU A 13 6.63 -2.28 0.59
C LEU A 13 6.18 -1.52 1.84
N ILE A 14 5.94 -0.20 1.71
CA ILE A 14 5.43 0.61 2.82
C ILE A 14 4.07 0.08 3.28
N GLY A 15 3.16 -0.22 2.35
CA GLY A 15 1.86 -0.79 2.69
C GLY A 15 1.97 -2.09 3.50
N ALA A 16 2.77 -3.06 3.04
CA ALA A 16 2.98 -4.30 3.78
C ALA A 16 3.59 -4.06 5.17
N GLY A 17 4.60 -3.19 5.26
CA GLY A 17 5.26 -2.85 6.53
C GLY A 17 4.34 -2.19 7.55
N GLN A 18 3.52 -1.23 7.12
CA GLN A 18 2.52 -0.58 7.98
C GLN A 18 1.43 -1.56 8.42
N GLY A 19 0.94 -2.41 7.51
CA GLY A 19 -0.06 -3.41 7.83
C GLY A 19 0.43 -4.44 8.85
N LEU A 20 1.70 -4.87 8.72
CA LEU A 20 2.36 -5.75 9.70
C LEU A 20 2.43 -5.07 11.07
N PHE A 21 2.86 -3.81 11.13
CA PHE A 21 2.93 -3.09 12.41
C PHE A 21 1.55 -2.97 13.07
N ILE A 22 0.51 -2.64 12.31
CA ILE A 22 -0.87 -2.60 12.81
C ILE A 22 -1.29 -3.97 13.37
N ALA A 23 -0.94 -5.07 12.69
CA ALA A 23 -1.24 -6.41 13.18
C ALA A 23 -0.55 -6.70 14.54
N LEU A 24 0.73 -6.33 14.69
CA LEU A 24 1.46 -6.47 15.96
C LEU A 24 0.82 -5.64 17.08
N ALA A 25 0.49 -4.39 16.81
CA ALA A 25 -0.16 -3.50 17.76
C ALA A 25 -1.54 -4.03 18.20
N ILE A 26 -2.31 -4.62 17.27
CA ILE A 26 -3.59 -5.26 17.58
C ILE A 26 -3.39 -6.50 18.45
N VAL A 27 -2.40 -7.36 18.13
CA VAL A 27 -2.08 -8.52 18.96
C VAL A 27 -1.74 -8.09 20.40
N GLU A 28 -0.86 -7.10 20.56
CA GLU A 28 -0.48 -6.61 21.89
C GLU A 28 -1.67 -5.98 22.63
N PHE A 29 -2.51 -5.21 21.92
CA PHE A 29 -3.72 -4.63 22.50
C PHE A 29 -4.70 -5.69 22.99
N TYR A 30 -4.95 -6.73 22.19
CA TYR A 30 -5.84 -7.84 22.58
C TYR A 30 -5.24 -8.68 23.72
N ALA A 31 -3.92 -8.84 23.77
CA ALA A 31 -3.22 -9.49 24.89
C ALA A 31 -3.37 -8.68 26.18
N ALA A 32 -3.23 -7.35 26.13
CA ALA A 32 -3.45 -6.46 27.28
C ALA A 32 -4.88 -6.54 27.83
N LEU A 33 -5.86 -6.83 26.96
CA LEU A 33 -7.25 -7.08 27.34
C LEU A 33 -7.54 -8.54 27.78
N ARG A 34 -6.52 -9.41 27.80
CA ARG A 34 -6.62 -10.85 28.09
C ARG A 34 -7.55 -11.61 27.13
N LEU A 35 -7.70 -11.09 25.90
CA LEU A 35 -8.46 -11.73 24.82
C LEU A 35 -7.58 -12.64 23.96
N LEU A 36 -6.26 -12.40 23.97
CA LEU A 36 -5.23 -13.26 23.39
C LEU A 36 -4.18 -13.59 24.46
N PRO A 37 -3.46 -14.71 24.31
CA PRO A 37 -2.32 -15.00 25.18
C PRO A 37 -1.25 -13.89 25.08
N GLU A 38 -0.45 -13.75 26.14
CA GLU A 38 0.75 -12.93 26.07
C GLU A 38 1.82 -13.65 25.26
N HIS A 39 2.58 -12.89 24.48
CA HIS A 39 3.64 -13.43 23.63
C HIS A 39 4.99 -12.84 24.02
N ALA A 40 6.03 -13.62 23.76
CA ALA A 40 7.38 -13.25 24.11
C ALA A 40 7.84 -11.98 23.35
N SER A 41 8.58 -11.10 24.03
CA SER A 41 8.98 -9.80 23.48
C SER A 41 9.77 -9.90 22.17
N HIS A 42 10.47 -11.02 21.94
CA HIS A 42 11.20 -11.26 20.70
C HIS A 42 10.28 -11.40 19.46
N TYR A 43 9.02 -11.82 19.62
CA TYR A 43 8.03 -11.84 18.54
C TYR A 43 7.73 -10.41 18.05
N TYR A 44 7.43 -9.50 18.98
CA TYR A 44 7.15 -8.10 18.65
C TYR A 44 8.39 -7.38 18.11
N ALA A 45 9.57 -7.63 18.68
CA ALA A 45 10.83 -7.08 18.20
C ALA A 45 11.15 -7.53 16.77
N ALA A 46 11.03 -8.83 16.47
CA ALA A 46 11.26 -9.36 15.12
C ALA A 46 10.26 -8.81 14.10
N GLY A 47 8.96 -8.78 14.45
CA GLY A 47 7.93 -8.23 13.58
C GLY A 47 8.14 -6.74 13.30
N SER A 48 8.54 -5.98 14.33
CA SER A 48 8.86 -4.56 14.15
C SER A 48 10.10 -4.35 13.28
N ALA A 49 11.12 -5.21 13.41
CA ALA A 49 12.29 -5.17 12.56
C ALA A 49 11.94 -5.45 11.09
N ILE A 50 11.07 -6.43 10.82
CA ILE A 50 10.55 -6.72 9.46
C ILE A 50 9.77 -5.51 8.91
N SER A 51 8.87 -4.93 9.72
CA SER A 51 8.12 -3.72 9.34
C SER A 51 9.05 -2.57 9.00
N LEU A 52 10.03 -2.28 9.85
CA LEU A 52 11.03 -1.23 9.64
C LEU A 52 11.87 -1.48 8.38
N ALA A 53 12.27 -2.73 8.12
CA ALA A 53 13.01 -3.10 6.92
C ALA A 53 12.18 -2.83 5.65
N LEU A 54 10.89 -3.19 5.64
CA LEU A 54 10.00 -2.91 4.51
C LEU A 54 9.78 -1.41 4.31
N LEU A 55 9.57 -0.64 5.38
CA LEU A 55 9.46 0.82 5.32
C LEU A 55 10.74 1.46 4.77
N ALA A 56 11.91 0.99 5.22
CA ALA A 56 13.21 1.48 4.77
C ALA A 56 13.49 1.12 3.30
N LEU A 57 13.16 -0.10 2.87
CA LEU A 57 13.30 -0.51 1.46
C LEU A 57 12.35 0.28 0.55
N GLY A 58 11.13 0.54 1.02
CA GLY A 58 10.20 1.42 0.30
C GLY A 58 10.73 2.83 0.18
N LEU A 59 11.19 3.43 1.29
CA LEU A 59 11.83 4.75 1.27
C LEU A 59 13.04 4.77 0.33
N PHE A 60 13.91 3.76 0.37
CA PHE A 60 15.04 3.64 -0.53
C PHE A 60 14.60 3.57 -2.01
N ALA A 61 13.54 2.80 -2.32
CA ALA A 61 12.97 2.74 -3.65
C ALA A 61 12.51 4.12 -4.18
N SER A 62 12.07 5.02 -3.29
CA SER A 62 11.66 6.38 -3.67
C SER A 62 12.80 7.22 -4.27
N PHE A 63 14.06 6.97 -3.91
CA PHE A 63 15.16 7.78 -4.43
C PHE A 63 15.40 7.59 -5.93
N PHE A 64 15.06 6.42 -6.48
CA PHE A 64 15.31 6.09 -7.88
C PHE A 64 14.41 6.84 -8.89
N HIS A 65 13.39 7.58 -8.43
CA HIS A 65 12.63 8.48 -9.31
C HIS A 65 12.94 9.97 -9.11
N LEU A 66 13.86 10.31 -8.20
CA LEU A 66 14.23 11.70 -7.98
C LEU A 66 15.27 12.15 -9.01
N GLY A 67 15.03 13.30 -9.65
CA GLY A 67 16.03 13.91 -10.52
C GLY A 67 17.23 14.49 -9.76
N HIS A 68 17.02 14.94 -8.52
CA HIS A 68 18.04 15.57 -7.65
C HIS A 68 17.92 15.01 -6.22
N PRO A 69 18.39 13.78 -5.96
CA PRO A 69 18.24 13.11 -4.67
C PRO A 69 18.90 13.87 -3.50
N GLU A 70 19.94 14.67 -3.76
CA GLU A 70 20.63 15.49 -2.76
C GLU A 70 19.73 16.60 -2.18
N ARG A 71 18.64 16.93 -2.88
CA ARG A 71 17.66 17.96 -2.46
C ARG A 71 16.37 17.36 -1.89
N ALA A 72 16.31 16.04 -1.69
CA ALA A 72 15.11 15.34 -1.23
C ALA A 72 14.54 15.91 0.09
N TRP A 73 15.41 16.38 0.99
CA TRP A 73 15.01 17.01 2.25
C TRP A 73 14.07 18.21 2.08
N ARG A 74 14.15 18.92 0.95
CA ARG A 74 13.26 20.07 0.66
C ARG A 74 11.81 19.65 0.45
N ALA A 75 11.55 18.38 0.13
CA ALA A 75 10.20 17.87 -0.06
C ALA A 75 9.33 17.95 1.21
N ALA A 76 9.94 18.06 2.39
CA ALA A 76 9.23 18.21 3.67
C ALA A 76 8.65 19.62 3.91
N ALA A 77 9.04 20.64 3.12
CA ALA A 77 8.71 22.03 3.46
C ALA A 77 7.22 22.41 3.27
N MET A 78 6.51 21.79 2.33
CA MET A 78 5.16 22.22 1.89
C MET A 78 4.02 21.36 2.47
N TRP A 79 4.17 20.89 3.72
CA TRP A 79 3.26 19.92 4.35
C TRP A 79 1.81 20.39 4.51
N ARG A 80 1.57 21.72 4.54
CA ARG A 80 0.21 22.28 4.64
C ARG A 80 -0.61 22.11 3.36
N THR A 81 0.04 22.02 2.20
CA THR A 81 -0.63 22.01 0.89
C THR A 81 -0.34 20.76 0.07
N SER A 82 0.77 20.06 0.33
CA SER A 82 1.21 18.88 -0.44
C SER A 82 1.03 17.58 0.35
N TRP A 83 0.30 16.62 -0.23
CA TRP A 83 0.18 15.25 0.32
C TRP A 83 1.50 14.48 0.27
N LEU A 84 2.30 14.69 -0.79
CA LEU A 84 3.64 14.12 -0.87
C LEU A 84 4.53 14.61 0.29
N SER A 85 4.45 15.91 0.61
CA SER A 85 5.21 16.47 1.74
C SER A 85 4.79 15.87 3.08
N ARG A 86 3.48 15.59 3.25
CA ARG A 86 2.99 14.88 4.45
C ARG A 86 3.51 13.45 4.51
N GLU A 87 3.56 12.71 3.40
CA GLU A 87 4.17 11.37 3.37
C GLU A 87 5.65 11.40 3.77
N VAL A 88 6.43 12.36 3.24
CA VAL A 88 7.86 12.53 3.57
C VAL A 88 8.09 12.80 5.06
N ILE A 89 7.12 13.35 5.79
CA ILE A 89 7.21 13.58 7.23
C ILE A 89 6.70 12.36 8.01
N VAL A 90 5.53 11.83 7.65
CA VAL A 90 4.85 10.79 8.42
C VAL A 90 5.59 9.45 8.28
N LEU A 91 6.21 9.15 7.14
CA LEU A 91 6.98 7.91 6.95
C LEU A 91 8.18 7.80 7.92
N PRO A 92 9.09 8.79 8.04
CA PRO A 92 10.12 8.76 9.07
C PRO A 92 9.59 8.68 10.50
N VAL A 93 8.47 9.34 10.81
CA VAL A 93 7.82 9.23 12.13
C VAL A 93 7.36 7.80 12.38
N MET A 94 6.72 7.16 11.40
CA MET A 94 6.31 5.76 11.46
C MET A 94 7.51 4.84 11.69
N MET A 95 8.60 5.06 10.94
CA MET A 95 9.85 4.30 11.09
C MET A 95 10.45 4.47 12.48
N GLY A 96 10.46 5.70 13.02
CA GLY A 96 10.92 5.99 14.37
C GLY A 96 10.10 5.26 15.45
N ILE A 97 8.77 5.27 15.31
CA ILE A 97 7.90 4.54 16.25
C ILE A 97 8.11 3.03 16.14
N ALA A 98 8.19 2.47 14.94
CA ALA A 98 8.46 1.05 14.74
C ALA A 98 9.83 0.65 15.35
N PHE A 99 10.85 1.47 15.13
CA PHE A 99 12.16 1.27 15.75
C PHE A 99 12.07 1.26 17.28
N LEU A 100 11.48 2.30 17.88
CA LEU A 100 11.33 2.40 19.34
C LEU A 100 10.51 1.23 19.91
N TYR A 101 9.40 0.89 19.27
CA TYR A 101 8.56 -0.24 19.65
C TYR A 101 9.35 -1.56 19.69
N GLY A 102 10.12 -1.83 18.63
CA GLY A 102 10.95 -3.03 18.56
C GLY A 102 12.09 -3.05 19.58
N VAL A 103 12.76 -1.92 19.79
CA VAL A 103 13.87 -1.79 20.76
C VAL A 103 13.39 -1.93 22.19
N VAL A 104 12.26 -1.32 22.56
CA VAL A 104 11.70 -1.44 23.92
C VAL A 104 11.33 -2.89 24.22
N HIS A 105 10.72 -3.59 23.24
CA HIS A 105 10.46 -5.03 23.36
C HIS A 105 11.76 -5.84 23.48
N LEU A 106 12.81 -5.51 22.72
CA LEU A 106 14.08 -6.24 22.76
C LEU A 106 14.84 -6.05 24.09
N ILE A 107 14.86 -4.82 24.63
CA ILE A 107 15.57 -4.49 25.87
C ILE A 107 14.80 -4.97 27.11
N GLY A 108 13.48 -5.10 27.03
CA GLY A 108 12.63 -5.57 28.12
C GLY A 108 12.36 -4.51 29.21
N ILE A 109 12.86 -3.28 29.06
CA ILE A 109 12.52 -2.16 29.94
C ILE A 109 11.18 -1.57 29.49
N ASN A 110 10.09 -2.04 30.10
CA ASN A 110 8.74 -1.69 29.71
C ASN A 110 7.90 -1.19 30.90
N PRO A 111 8.11 0.06 31.36
CA PRO A 111 7.40 0.58 32.53
C PRO A 111 5.90 0.72 32.25
N VAL A 112 5.08 0.43 33.26
CA VAL A 112 3.65 0.77 33.25
C VAL A 112 3.53 2.27 33.46
N LEU A 113 2.97 2.96 32.46
CA LEU A 113 2.85 4.43 32.48
C LEU A 113 1.63 4.87 33.28
N PHE A 114 0.51 4.18 33.10
CA PHE A 114 -0.74 4.39 33.82
C PHE A 114 -1.62 3.13 33.74
N SER A 115 -2.70 3.11 34.52
CA SER A 115 -3.68 2.02 34.50
C SER A 115 -5.07 2.57 34.18
N LEU A 116 -5.82 1.85 33.36
CA LEU A 116 -7.21 2.16 33.02
C LEU A 116 -8.18 1.51 34.04
N PRO A 117 -9.45 1.97 34.12
CA PRO A 117 -10.48 1.29 34.90
C PRO A 117 -10.56 -0.20 34.55
N GLY A 118 -10.69 -1.05 35.58
CA GLY A 118 -10.58 -2.50 35.42
C GLY A 118 -9.16 -3.06 35.57
N ASN A 119 -8.22 -2.26 36.08
CA ASN A 119 -6.81 -2.65 36.33
C ASN A 119 -6.07 -3.10 35.07
N VAL A 120 -6.41 -2.53 33.90
CA VAL A 120 -5.66 -2.74 32.67
C VAL A 120 -4.42 -1.84 32.69
N ALA A 121 -3.25 -2.44 32.87
CA ALA A 121 -1.98 -1.73 32.82
C ALA A 121 -1.68 -1.25 31.39
N VAL A 122 -1.22 -0.02 31.24
CA VAL A 122 -0.77 0.54 29.96
C VAL A 122 0.76 0.68 29.98
N PRO A 123 1.49 -0.36 29.53
CA PRO A 123 2.93 -0.27 29.38
C PRO A 123 3.34 0.62 28.22
N LEU A 124 4.60 1.07 28.21
CA LEU A 124 5.17 1.89 27.16
C LEU A 124 5.04 1.25 25.76
N THR A 125 5.25 -0.06 25.64
CA THR A 125 5.10 -0.79 24.36
C THR A 125 3.68 -0.71 23.80
N LEU A 126 2.66 -0.86 24.65
CA LEU A 126 1.27 -0.77 24.23
C LEU A 126 0.94 0.63 23.72
N LEU A 127 1.42 1.67 24.41
CA LEU A 127 1.25 3.06 23.97
C LEU A 127 1.94 3.31 22.62
N LEU A 128 3.18 2.84 22.44
CA LEU A 128 3.91 2.92 21.17
C LEU A 128 3.19 2.17 20.06
N GLY A 129 2.63 0.99 20.35
CA GLY A 129 1.83 0.19 19.42
C GLY A 129 0.58 0.94 18.96
N ILE A 130 -0.18 1.53 19.89
CA ILE A 130 -1.39 2.32 19.58
C ILE A 130 -1.03 3.56 18.76
N ILE A 131 -0.04 4.34 19.18
CA ILE A 131 0.41 5.54 18.47
C ILE A 131 0.92 5.16 17.08
N GLY A 132 1.73 4.10 16.96
CA GLY A 132 2.24 3.63 15.69
C GLY A 132 1.14 3.13 14.76
N ALA A 133 0.11 2.45 15.27
CA ALA A 133 -1.05 2.06 14.47
C ALA A 133 -1.82 3.27 13.93
N LEU A 134 -2.01 4.32 14.75
CA LEU A 134 -2.63 5.57 14.31
C LEU A 134 -1.78 6.29 13.25
N VAL A 135 -0.47 6.37 13.46
CA VAL A 135 0.47 6.96 12.48
C VAL A 135 0.50 6.14 11.19
N ALA A 136 0.41 4.81 11.26
CA ALA A 136 0.30 3.94 10.10
C ALA A 136 -1.00 4.23 9.31
N VAL A 137 -2.14 4.43 9.98
CA VAL A 137 -3.39 4.85 9.31
C VAL A 137 -3.22 6.22 8.63
N VAL A 138 -2.61 7.19 9.32
CA VAL A 138 -2.32 8.50 8.72
C VAL A 138 -1.44 8.34 7.48
N LEU A 139 -0.41 7.50 7.54
CA LEU A 139 0.50 7.27 6.42
C LEU A 139 -0.20 6.58 5.23
N TYR A 140 -1.11 5.62 5.46
CA TYR A 140 -1.94 5.09 4.38
C TYR A 140 -2.75 6.18 3.67
N VAL A 141 -3.38 7.06 4.46
CA VAL A 141 -4.17 8.16 3.94
C VAL A 141 -3.29 9.14 3.17
N THR A 142 -2.13 9.53 3.70
CA THR A 142 -1.24 10.47 3.02
C THR A 142 -0.72 9.90 1.70
N THR A 143 -0.25 8.66 1.68
CA THR A 143 0.20 7.96 0.47
C THR A 143 -0.91 7.89 -0.58
N ALA A 144 -2.12 7.48 -0.18
CA ALA A 144 -3.23 7.36 -1.13
C ALA A 144 -3.72 8.70 -1.67
N MET A 145 -3.69 9.75 -0.84
CA MET A 145 -4.13 11.09 -1.20
C MET A 145 -3.21 11.79 -2.19
N ILE A 146 -1.96 11.34 -2.36
CA ILE A 146 -1.09 11.78 -3.47
C ILE A 146 -1.79 11.51 -4.81
N TYR A 147 -2.51 10.40 -4.94
CA TYR A 147 -3.23 10.02 -6.15
C TYR A 147 -4.68 10.49 -6.12
N ALA A 148 -5.37 10.29 -5.00
CA ALA A 148 -6.79 10.60 -4.90
C ALA A 148 -7.07 12.11 -5.03
N CYS A 149 -6.12 12.99 -4.74
CA CYS A 149 -6.34 14.43 -4.91
C CYS A 149 -6.25 14.93 -6.37
N LEU A 150 -5.77 14.10 -7.31
CA LEU A 150 -5.53 14.49 -8.70
C LEU A 150 -6.82 14.45 -9.53
N ARG A 151 -7.59 15.54 -9.47
CA ARG A 151 -8.93 15.65 -10.09
C ARG A 151 -8.98 15.37 -11.59
N PHE A 152 -7.88 15.59 -12.29
CA PHE A 152 -7.77 15.39 -13.74
C PHE A 152 -7.56 13.92 -14.13
N LEU A 153 -7.08 13.07 -13.21
CA LEU A 153 -7.00 11.62 -13.38
C LEU A 153 -8.21 10.96 -12.73
N GLN A 154 -9.25 10.75 -13.53
CA GLN A 154 -10.54 10.27 -13.06
C GLN A 154 -10.47 8.88 -12.45
N GLU A 155 -9.58 8.03 -12.95
CA GLU A 155 -9.33 6.67 -12.50
C GLU A 155 -8.79 6.63 -11.06
N TRP A 156 -8.11 7.69 -10.63
CA TRP A 156 -7.50 7.82 -9.31
C TRP A 156 -8.32 8.71 -8.36
N HIS A 157 -8.99 9.74 -8.87
CA HIS A 157 -9.79 10.66 -8.06
C HIS A 157 -11.10 10.00 -7.59
N SER A 158 -11.00 9.21 -6.54
CA SER A 158 -12.09 8.48 -5.89
C SER A 158 -11.72 8.12 -4.46
N PRO A 159 -12.68 8.09 -3.50
CA PRO A 159 -12.44 7.54 -2.18
C PRO A 159 -12.04 6.05 -2.22
N LEU A 160 -12.40 5.32 -3.29
CA LEU A 160 -11.98 3.93 -3.50
C LEU A 160 -10.46 3.81 -3.64
N THR A 161 -9.76 4.86 -4.05
CA THR A 161 -8.29 4.86 -4.08
C THR A 161 -7.73 4.79 -2.67
N VAL A 162 -8.25 5.62 -1.75
CA VAL A 162 -7.86 5.57 -0.33
C VAL A 162 -8.20 4.21 0.28
N ALA A 163 -9.42 3.71 0.05
CA ALA A 163 -9.82 2.39 0.53
C ALA A 163 -8.91 1.27 -0.01
N ASN A 164 -8.55 1.29 -1.30
CA ASN A 164 -7.69 0.26 -1.90
C ASN A 164 -6.26 0.30 -1.35
N TYR A 165 -5.68 1.47 -1.12
CA TYR A 165 -4.33 1.54 -0.53
C TYR A 165 -4.32 0.99 0.89
N THR A 166 -5.30 1.38 1.72
CA THR A 166 -5.41 0.91 3.11
C THR A 166 -5.72 -0.58 3.20
N LEU A 167 -6.76 -1.06 2.49
CA LEU A 167 -7.21 -2.46 2.60
C LEU A 167 -6.19 -3.44 2.03
N LEU A 168 -5.53 -3.10 0.91
CA LEU A 168 -4.53 -3.99 0.32
C LEU A 168 -3.23 -4.00 1.13
N GLY A 169 -2.84 -2.86 1.72
CA GLY A 169 -1.73 -2.81 2.66
C GLY A 169 -2.02 -3.65 3.92
N LEU A 170 -3.21 -3.50 4.52
CA LEU A 170 -3.65 -4.32 5.64
C LEU A 170 -3.69 -5.81 5.29
N ALA A 171 -4.23 -6.18 4.13
CA ALA A 171 -4.27 -7.57 3.66
C ALA A 171 -2.86 -8.18 3.59
N SER A 172 -1.92 -7.50 2.94
CA SER A 172 -0.53 -7.98 2.85
C SER A 172 0.20 -7.99 4.19
N GLY A 173 -0.01 -6.98 5.03
CA GLY A 173 0.60 -6.89 6.34
C GLY A 173 0.10 -7.94 7.33
N PHE A 174 -1.20 -8.23 7.34
CA PHE A 174 -1.77 -9.32 8.15
C PHE A 174 -1.37 -10.70 7.62
N THR A 175 -1.27 -10.88 6.30
CA THR A 175 -0.75 -12.12 5.72
C THR A 175 0.71 -12.35 6.13
N LEU A 176 1.52 -11.29 6.12
CA LEU A 176 2.91 -11.34 6.61
C LEU A 176 2.98 -11.61 8.12
N ALA A 177 2.09 -10.99 8.91
CA ALA A 177 2.01 -11.23 10.34
C ALA A 177 1.64 -12.69 10.64
N ALA A 178 0.69 -13.27 9.91
CA ALA A 178 0.34 -14.68 10.03
C ALA A 178 1.52 -15.59 9.66
N ALA A 179 2.26 -15.25 8.60
CA ALA A 179 3.47 -15.98 8.21
C ALA A 179 4.54 -15.91 9.31
N GLN A 180 4.78 -14.74 9.89
CA GLN A 180 5.72 -14.56 11.01
C GLN A 180 5.27 -15.38 12.25
N ALA A 181 3.99 -15.30 12.61
CA ALA A 181 3.42 -16.02 13.73
C ALA A 181 3.59 -17.54 13.59
N ALA A 182 3.51 -18.09 12.38
CA ALA A 182 3.72 -19.51 12.17
C ALA A 182 5.11 -20.02 12.59
N PHE A 183 6.13 -19.15 12.63
CA PHE A 183 7.48 -19.50 13.08
C PHE A 183 7.73 -19.25 14.57
N MET A 184 6.98 -18.33 15.20
CA MET A 184 7.36 -17.77 16.51
C MET A 184 6.25 -17.77 17.55
N ALA A 185 4.98 -17.82 17.12
CA ALA A 185 3.79 -17.68 17.96
C ALA A 185 2.59 -18.37 17.26
N VAL A 186 2.64 -19.70 17.15
CA VAL A 186 1.71 -20.50 16.33
C VAL A 186 0.24 -20.29 16.72
N GLU A 187 -0.01 -20.02 17.99
CA GLU A 187 -1.32 -19.72 18.56
C GLU A 187 -1.96 -18.43 18.00
N LEU A 188 -1.17 -17.49 17.45
CA LEU A 188 -1.66 -16.28 16.80
C LEU A 188 -2.07 -16.49 15.34
N VAL A 189 -1.63 -17.59 14.72
CA VAL A 189 -1.82 -17.83 13.29
C VAL A 189 -3.29 -17.75 12.91
N HIS A 190 -4.18 -18.37 13.69
CA HIS A 190 -5.61 -18.35 13.39
C HIS A 190 -6.17 -16.91 13.41
N PHE A 191 -5.88 -16.14 14.45
CA PHE A 191 -6.34 -14.76 14.58
C PHE A 191 -5.86 -13.88 13.43
N LEU A 192 -4.57 -13.95 13.11
CA LEU A 192 -3.95 -13.14 12.06
C LEU A 192 -4.38 -13.58 10.65
N ALA A 193 -4.49 -14.88 10.40
CA ALA A 193 -4.96 -15.41 9.12
C ALA A 193 -6.43 -15.04 8.86
N VAL A 194 -7.30 -15.09 9.88
CA VAL A 194 -8.68 -14.62 9.77
C VAL A 194 -8.72 -13.11 9.45
N GLY A 195 -7.92 -12.30 10.15
CA GLY A 195 -7.79 -10.87 9.84
C GLY A 195 -7.31 -10.62 8.40
N ALA A 196 -6.31 -11.38 7.94
CA ALA A 196 -5.80 -11.32 6.57
C ALA A 196 -6.87 -11.66 5.53
N VAL A 197 -7.68 -12.70 5.76
CA VAL A 197 -8.81 -13.06 4.89
C VAL A 197 -9.84 -11.93 4.84
N ILE A 198 -10.22 -11.36 5.99
CA ILE A 198 -11.19 -10.25 6.06
C ILE A 198 -10.68 -9.06 5.22
N PHE A 199 -9.44 -8.61 5.43
CA PHE A 199 -8.89 -7.49 4.67
C PHE A 199 -8.71 -7.83 3.19
N THR A 200 -8.36 -9.06 2.83
CA THR A 200 -8.25 -9.52 1.45
C THR A 200 -9.61 -9.47 0.75
N VAL A 201 -10.69 -9.95 1.41
CA VAL A 201 -12.06 -9.90 0.88
C VAL A 201 -12.56 -8.47 0.75
N LEU A 202 -12.38 -7.64 1.79
CA LEU A 202 -12.76 -6.22 1.72
C LEU A 202 -11.98 -5.49 0.62
N GLY A 203 -10.68 -5.78 0.49
CA GLY A 203 -9.82 -5.28 -0.59
C GLY A 203 -10.32 -5.71 -1.96
N PHE A 204 -10.76 -6.96 -2.12
CA PHE A 204 -11.34 -7.48 -3.36
C PHE A 204 -12.61 -6.73 -3.75
N LEU A 205 -13.51 -6.51 -2.79
CA LEU A 205 -14.76 -5.78 -3.00
C LEU A 205 -14.48 -4.32 -3.41
N SER A 206 -13.62 -3.62 -2.66
CA SER A 206 -13.23 -2.24 -2.97
C SER A 206 -12.52 -2.14 -4.33
N ARG A 207 -11.64 -3.10 -4.65
CA ARG A 207 -10.91 -3.09 -5.91
C ARG A 207 -11.82 -3.37 -7.09
N THR A 208 -12.73 -4.33 -6.96
CA THR A 208 -13.75 -4.63 -7.97
C THR A 208 -14.68 -3.44 -8.20
N ALA A 209 -15.13 -2.76 -7.13
CA ALA A 209 -15.91 -1.53 -7.25
C ALA A 209 -15.15 -0.44 -8.03
N SER A 210 -13.84 -0.29 -7.76
CA SER A 210 -12.98 0.64 -8.49
C SER A 210 -12.85 0.27 -9.98
N LEU A 211 -12.70 -1.01 -10.31
CA LEU A 211 -12.63 -1.47 -11.70
C LEU A 211 -13.96 -1.24 -12.45
N ILE A 212 -15.10 -1.57 -11.83
CA ILE A 212 -16.44 -1.35 -12.41
C ILE A 212 -16.68 0.14 -12.63
N ARG A 213 -16.35 0.98 -11.65
CA ARG A 213 -16.42 2.45 -11.77
C ARG A 213 -15.58 2.91 -12.95
N ASN A 214 -14.31 2.49 -13.01
CA ASN A 214 -13.36 2.96 -14.00
C ASN A 214 -13.75 2.55 -15.43
N ALA A 215 -14.33 1.37 -15.60
CA ALA A 215 -14.88 0.92 -16.89
C ALA A 215 -16.06 1.76 -17.40
N ARG A 216 -16.74 2.50 -16.51
CA ARG A 216 -17.90 3.35 -16.82
C ARG A 216 -17.56 4.85 -16.90
N LEU A 217 -16.29 5.22 -16.72
CA LEU A 217 -15.88 6.63 -16.76
C LEU A 217 -16.05 7.20 -18.16
N LYS A 218 -16.55 8.44 -18.22
CA LYS A 218 -16.61 9.24 -19.44
C LYS A 218 -15.56 10.34 -19.35
N ALA A 219 -14.72 10.45 -20.38
CA ALA A 219 -13.70 11.48 -20.45
C ALA A 219 -14.35 12.88 -20.32
N LYS A 220 -13.85 13.68 -19.37
CA LYS A 220 -14.33 15.06 -19.14
C LYS A 220 -13.73 16.04 -20.13
N SER A 221 -12.50 15.78 -20.56
CA SER A 221 -11.80 16.59 -21.57
C SER A 221 -11.92 15.93 -22.94
N THR A 222 -12.24 16.75 -23.94
CA THR A 222 -12.23 16.40 -25.36
C THR A 222 -11.15 17.21 -26.10
N LEU A 223 -10.84 16.84 -27.34
CA LEU A 223 -9.95 17.62 -28.21
C LEU A 223 -10.36 19.09 -28.31
N GLN A 224 -11.67 19.36 -28.42
CA GLN A 224 -12.22 20.71 -28.48
C GLN A 224 -11.93 21.50 -27.21
N THR A 225 -12.23 20.92 -26.04
CA THR A 225 -11.98 21.60 -24.75
C THR A 225 -10.49 21.77 -24.45
N ALA A 226 -9.65 20.85 -24.94
CA ALA A 226 -8.21 20.89 -24.78
C ALA A 226 -7.55 21.96 -25.68
N THR A 227 -8.01 22.10 -26.92
CA THR A 227 -7.42 23.03 -27.91
C THR A 227 -8.14 24.37 -28.01
N GLY A 228 -9.36 24.49 -27.47
CA GLY A 228 -10.25 25.63 -27.66
C GLY A 228 -10.94 25.67 -29.03
N ILE A 229 -10.69 24.69 -29.91
CA ILE A 229 -11.25 24.64 -31.27
C ILE A 229 -12.71 24.17 -31.20
N LYS A 230 -13.64 24.98 -31.71
CA LYS A 230 -15.09 24.69 -31.70
C LYS A 230 -15.57 23.76 -32.82
N HIS A 231 -14.71 23.49 -33.80
CA HIS A 231 -15.05 22.63 -34.93
C HIS A 231 -15.37 21.20 -34.44
N PRO A 232 -16.45 20.55 -34.91
CA PRO A 232 -16.86 19.24 -34.41
C PRO A 232 -15.84 18.13 -34.70
N THR A 233 -15.11 18.28 -35.81
CA THR A 233 -14.10 17.32 -36.26
C THR A 233 -12.72 17.93 -36.10
N ILE A 234 -11.88 17.35 -35.24
CA ILE A 234 -10.47 17.72 -35.05
C ILE A 234 -9.63 16.48 -35.34
N VAL A 235 -8.66 16.60 -36.24
CA VAL A 235 -7.75 15.53 -36.60
C VAL A 235 -6.33 16.00 -36.34
N GLN A 236 -5.59 15.26 -35.52
CA GLN A 236 -4.17 15.49 -35.33
C GLN A 236 -3.39 15.02 -36.57
N LYS A 237 -2.78 15.96 -37.30
CA LYS A 237 -1.95 15.66 -38.49
C LYS A 237 -0.48 15.43 -38.15
N SER A 238 0.01 16.07 -37.09
CA SER A 238 1.39 15.97 -36.62
C SER A 238 1.43 16.31 -35.12
N GLN A 239 2.46 15.81 -34.42
CA GLN A 239 2.77 16.21 -33.05
C GLN A 239 3.51 17.56 -32.96
N GLY A 240 3.97 18.11 -34.08
CA GLY A 240 4.66 19.42 -34.13
C GLY A 240 6.17 19.38 -33.81
N PHE A 241 6.74 18.20 -33.55
CA PHE A 241 8.17 18.00 -33.30
C PHE A 241 8.68 16.76 -34.04
N MET A 242 9.97 16.75 -34.40
CA MET A 242 10.58 15.62 -35.13
C MET A 242 11.05 14.48 -34.20
N GLY A 243 11.09 14.68 -32.89
CA GLY A 243 11.47 13.66 -31.91
C GLY A 243 10.43 13.49 -30.80
N GLY A 244 10.60 12.45 -29.97
CA GLY A 244 9.77 12.25 -28.79
C GLY A 244 10.01 13.31 -27.72
N SER A 245 8.96 13.62 -26.96
CA SER A 245 9.00 14.52 -25.80
C SER A 245 8.88 13.76 -24.48
N PHE A 246 9.06 14.48 -23.36
CA PHE A 246 8.74 13.95 -22.03
C PHE A 246 7.31 13.42 -21.97
N ASN A 247 6.33 14.18 -22.49
CA ASN A 247 4.91 13.81 -22.42
C ASN A 247 4.61 12.51 -23.16
N THR A 248 5.24 12.29 -24.32
CA THR A 248 5.07 11.06 -25.12
C THR A 248 5.72 9.84 -24.48
N ARG A 249 6.66 10.03 -23.54
CA ARG A 249 7.32 8.95 -22.81
C ARG A 249 6.62 8.64 -21.48
N GLU A 250 6.24 9.68 -20.73
CA GLU A 250 5.74 9.53 -19.36
C GLU A 250 4.24 9.20 -19.29
N PHE A 251 3.43 9.74 -20.21
CA PHE A 251 1.98 9.54 -20.16
C PHE A 251 1.48 8.34 -20.99
N PHE A 252 2.40 7.63 -21.64
CA PHE A 252 2.17 6.40 -22.39
C PHE A 252 2.99 5.26 -21.80
N HIS A 253 2.44 4.04 -21.75
CA HIS A 253 3.14 2.87 -21.22
C HIS A 253 3.64 1.91 -22.31
N GLY A 254 3.27 2.13 -23.58
CA GLY A 254 3.77 1.35 -24.73
C GLY A 254 3.41 -0.14 -24.76
N MET A 255 2.50 -0.60 -23.89
CA MET A 255 2.11 -2.02 -23.81
C MET A 255 0.82 -2.26 -24.57
N SER A 256 0.69 -3.46 -25.16
CA SER A 256 -0.53 -3.84 -25.88
C SER A 256 -1.74 -3.93 -24.94
N GLU A 257 -2.94 -3.73 -25.49
CA GLU A 257 -4.18 -3.92 -24.72
C GLU A 257 -4.30 -5.33 -24.13
N MET A 258 -3.83 -6.34 -24.85
CA MET A 258 -3.83 -7.72 -24.40
C MET A 258 -2.96 -7.92 -23.16
N PHE A 259 -1.77 -7.29 -23.12
CA PHE A 259 -0.91 -7.33 -21.94
C PHE A 259 -1.60 -6.68 -20.74
N VAL A 260 -2.14 -5.47 -20.89
CA VAL A 260 -2.83 -4.76 -19.81
C VAL A 260 -4.03 -5.56 -19.28
N ARG A 261 -4.83 -6.17 -20.18
CA ARG A 261 -5.94 -7.06 -19.80
C ARG A 261 -5.46 -8.29 -19.06
N SER A 262 -4.32 -8.85 -19.43
CA SER A 262 -3.72 -10.02 -18.76
C SER A 262 -3.26 -9.67 -17.35
N VAL A 263 -2.56 -8.54 -17.18
CA VAL A 263 -2.12 -8.06 -15.86
C VAL A 263 -3.31 -7.89 -14.92
N LYS A 264 -4.46 -7.43 -15.43
CA LYS A 264 -5.70 -7.32 -14.64
C LYS A 264 -6.08 -8.64 -13.97
N TRP A 265 -6.10 -9.72 -14.74
CA TRP A 265 -6.46 -11.04 -14.22
C TRP A 265 -5.37 -11.63 -13.34
N ILE A 266 -4.10 -11.42 -13.70
CA ILE A 266 -2.95 -11.85 -12.89
C ILE A 266 -3.04 -11.24 -11.49
N PHE A 267 -3.27 -9.93 -11.36
CA PHE A 267 -3.35 -9.34 -10.03
C PHE A 267 -4.61 -9.76 -9.28
N LEU A 268 -5.76 -9.94 -9.96
CA LEU A 268 -6.98 -10.39 -9.29
C LEU A 268 -6.80 -11.79 -8.67
N VAL A 269 -6.11 -12.68 -9.37
CA VAL A 269 -5.80 -14.01 -8.88
C VAL A 269 -4.70 -13.97 -7.82
N GLY A 270 -3.63 -13.22 -8.07
CA GLY A 270 -2.44 -13.16 -7.21
C GLY A 270 -2.65 -12.40 -5.90
N VAL A 271 -3.48 -11.35 -5.87
CA VAL A 271 -3.76 -10.58 -4.64
C VAL A 271 -4.86 -11.22 -3.80
N PHE A 272 -5.87 -11.80 -4.45
CA PHE A 272 -7.11 -12.19 -3.77
C PHE A 272 -7.31 -13.70 -3.76
N LEU A 273 -7.48 -14.33 -4.93
CA LEU A 273 -7.91 -15.73 -4.99
C LEU A 273 -6.90 -16.69 -4.35
N ILE A 274 -5.64 -16.67 -4.82
CA ILE A 274 -4.62 -17.61 -4.33
C ILE A 274 -4.30 -17.34 -2.85
N PRO A 275 -4.02 -16.09 -2.41
CA PRO A 275 -3.74 -15.84 -1.00
C PRO A 275 -4.90 -16.23 -0.08
N THR A 276 -6.15 -15.99 -0.49
CA THR A 276 -7.32 -16.41 0.31
C THR A 276 -7.39 -17.92 0.47
N VAL A 277 -7.16 -18.68 -0.61
CA VAL A 277 -7.15 -20.16 -0.53
C VAL A 277 -6.04 -20.65 0.38
N LEU A 278 -4.83 -20.08 0.28
CA LEU A 278 -3.70 -20.47 1.14
C LEU A 278 -3.93 -20.09 2.62
N LEU A 279 -4.49 -18.91 2.89
CA LEU A 279 -4.86 -18.48 4.23
C LEU A 279 -5.95 -19.37 4.84
N LEU A 280 -7.00 -19.70 4.08
CA LEU A 280 -8.03 -20.64 4.52
C LEU A 280 -7.47 -22.04 4.75
N THR A 281 -6.54 -22.49 3.90
CA THR A 281 -5.85 -23.76 4.11
C THR A 281 -5.09 -23.74 5.43
N ALA A 282 -4.35 -22.67 5.74
CA ALA A 282 -3.66 -22.54 7.01
C ALA A 282 -4.59 -22.48 8.24
N ILE A 283 -5.82 -21.97 8.06
CA ILE A 283 -6.84 -21.93 9.13
C ILE A 283 -7.39 -23.33 9.46
N PHE A 284 -7.60 -24.18 8.45
CA PHE A 284 -8.26 -25.50 8.63
C PHE A 284 -7.28 -26.67 8.70
N MET A 285 -6.05 -26.50 8.22
CA MET A 285 -5.02 -27.53 8.25
C MET A 285 -4.49 -27.72 9.67
N ARG A 286 -4.17 -28.98 10.01
CA ARG A 286 -3.42 -29.32 11.23
C ARG A 286 -1.95 -29.53 10.88
N GLY A 287 -1.05 -28.99 11.69
CA GLY A 287 0.40 -29.14 11.51
C GLY A 287 1.10 -27.83 11.15
N ASP A 288 2.31 -27.94 10.61
CA ASP A 288 3.11 -26.77 10.21
C ASP A 288 2.53 -26.11 8.96
N VAL A 289 2.17 -24.83 9.09
CA VAL A 289 1.58 -23.98 8.04
C VAL A 289 2.52 -22.86 7.60
N SER A 290 3.76 -22.84 8.09
CA SER A 290 4.75 -21.79 7.85
C SER A 290 5.02 -21.56 6.36
N THR A 291 5.26 -22.65 5.61
CA THR A 291 5.52 -22.60 4.16
C THR A 291 4.28 -22.13 3.38
N VAL A 292 3.09 -22.52 3.80
CA VAL A 292 1.82 -22.13 3.16
C VAL A 292 1.59 -20.63 3.34
N LEU A 293 1.80 -20.09 4.55
CA LEU A 293 1.61 -18.68 4.84
C LEU A 293 2.71 -17.80 4.24
N ALA A 294 3.96 -18.26 4.22
CA ALA A 294 5.04 -17.59 3.50
C ALA A 294 4.74 -17.50 2.00
N SER A 295 4.25 -18.60 1.40
CA SER A 295 3.81 -18.62 0.00
C SER A 295 2.63 -17.68 -0.24
N ALA A 296 1.66 -17.62 0.69
CA ALA A 296 0.53 -16.69 0.62
C ALA A 296 1.00 -15.23 0.56
N PHE A 297 1.95 -14.84 1.42
CA PHE A 297 2.51 -13.50 1.42
C PHE A 297 3.26 -13.19 0.11
N VAL A 298 4.16 -14.07 -0.33
CA VAL A 298 4.96 -13.84 -1.55
C VAL A 298 4.07 -13.69 -2.78
N ILE A 299 3.08 -14.57 -2.93
CA ILE A 299 2.13 -14.51 -4.05
C ILE A 299 1.28 -13.24 -3.97
N GLN A 300 0.78 -12.89 -2.78
CA GLN A 300 0.01 -11.66 -2.58
C GLN A 300 0.83 -10.42 -2.92
N TYR A 301 2.09 -10.37 -2.47
CA TYR A 301 2.99 -9.26 -2.73
C TYR A 301 3.29 -9.09 -4.23
N LEU A 302 3.61 -10.18 -4.94
CA LEU A 302 3.80 -10.15 -6.40
C LEU A 302 2.52 -9.72 -7.13
N GLY A 303 1.36 -10.20 -6.65
CA GLY A 303 0.06 -9.72 -7.09
C GLY A 303 -0.11 -8.21 -6.88
N LEU A 304 0.33 -7.66 -5.74
CA LEU A 304 0.23 -6.23 -5.45
C LEU A 304 1.14 -5.39 -6.33
N VAL A 305 2.32 -5.88 -6.68
CA VAL A 305 3.20 -5.24 -7.68
C VAL A 305 2.47 -5.14 -9.02
N ALA A 306 1.82 -6.23 -9.46
CA ALA A 306 1.02 -6.25 -10.68
C ALA A 306 -0.22 -5.32 -10.59
N GLU A 307 -0.89 -5.28 -9.43
CA GLU A 307 -2.05 -4.43 -9.18
C GLU A 307 -1.67 -2.94 -9.24
N ARG A 308 -0.55 -2.56 -8.62
CA ARG A 308 -0.03 -1.18 -8.63
C ARG A 308 0.45 -0.79 -10.01
N TRP A 309 1.11 -1.71 -10.73
CA TRP A 309 1.44 -1.50 -12.14
C TRP A 309 0.17 -1.21 -12.96
N PHE A 310 -0.88 -2.02 -12.80
CA PHE A 310 -2.15 -1.84 -13.50
C PHE A 310 -2.84 -0.52 -13.12
N PHE A 311 -2.78 -0.12 -11.84
CA PHE A 311 -3.31 1.16 -11.36
C PHE A 311 -2.74 2.37 -12.09
N PHE A 312 -1.45 2.35 -12.44
CA PHE A 312 -0.82 3.40 -13.26
C PHE A 312 -1.10 3.23 -14.75
N ALA A 313 -1.04 2.01 -15.27
CA ALA A 313 -1.23 1.73 -16.69
C ALA A 313 -2.65 2.09 -17.16
N GLN A 314 -3.68 1.79 -16.35
CA GLN A 314 -5.08 2.06 -16.68
C GLN A 314 -5.41 3.57 -16.75
N ALA A 315 -4.59 4.43 -16.14
CA ALA A 315 -4.87 5.85 -16.03
C ALA A 315 -4.67 6.56 -17.38
N ARG A 316 -5.72 7.25 -17.86
CA ARG A 316 -5.70 8.02 -19.09
C ARG A 316 -5.44 9.49 -18.79
N HIS A 317 -4.20 9.93 -19.02
CA HIS A 317 -3.82 11.32 -18.80
C HIS A 317 -4.47 12.23 -19.85
N PRO A 318 -5.04 13.40 -19.49
CA PRO A 318 -5.65 14.31 -20.46
C PRO A 318 -4.69 14.79 -21.55
N GLN A 319 -3.38 14.83 -21.27
CA GLN A 319 -2.40 15.18 -22.30
C GLN A 319 -2.34 14.19 -23.46
N ASN A 320 -2.80 12.94 -23.27
CA ASN A 320 -2.84 11.94 -24.34
C ASN A 320 -3.78 12.38 -25.48
N LEU A 321 -4.70 13.33 -25.22
CA LEU A 321 -5.54 13.95 -26.24
C LEU A 321 -4.72 14.81 -27.23
N TYR A 322 -3.59 15.39 -26.84
CA TYR A 322 -2.75 16.19 -27.73
C TYR A 322 -1.75 15.35 -28.54
N TYR A 323 -1.61 14.06 -28.24
CA TYR A 323 -0.59 13.17 -28.83
C TYR A 323 -1.21 11.84 -29.32
N GLN A 324 -2.42 11.91 -29.88
CA GLN A 324 -3.16 10.74 -30.37
C GLN A 324 -2.43 10.01 -31.50
N SER A 325 -1.65 10.72 -32.32
CA SER A 325 -0.89 10.11 -33.43
C SER A 325 0.38 9.37 -32.99
N VAL A 326 0.70 9.39 -31.70
CA VAL A 326 1.87 8.72 -31.09
C VAL A 326 1.45 7.49 -30.26
N ALA A 327 0.15 7.40 -29.95
CA ALA A 327 -0.45 6.37 -29.09
C ALA A 327 -0.59 5.01 -29.79
#